data_AF-A0A5N8WKM7-F1
#
_entry.id   AF-A0A5N8WKM7-F1
#
_cell.length_a   1.000
_cell.length_b   1.000
_cell.length_c   1.000
_cell.angle_alpha   90.00
_cell.angle_beta   90.00
_cell.angle_gamma   90.00
#
_symmetry.space_group_name_H-M   'P 1'
#
loop_
_entity.id
_entity.type
_entity.pdbx_description
1 polymer ?
#
loop_
_entity_poly.entity_id
_entity_poly.type
_entity_poly.pdbx_seq_one_letter_code
_entity_poly.pdbx_strand_id
1 'polypeptide(L)'
;MEKWAGKFAGDPSQYWYPNVDVSKYPAAEKKCGGKRPLPPPELDPKTNPDYMDQFRAQIECLNREGLKVDGLPDGSGWNYRGESSLSAAEQARVEGKCRMEAFGGDD
;
A
#
# COMPACT_ATOMS: atom_id res chain seq x y z
N MET A 1 -30.95 2.63 1.70
CA MET A 1 -29.57 2.31 2.15
C MET A 1 -28.69 1.94 0.96
N GLU A 2 -28.69 2.73 -0.13
CA GLU A 2 -28.20 2.27 -1.45
C GLU A 2 -27.13 3.15 -2.12
N LYS A 3 -26.58 4.15 -1.42
CA LYS A 3 -25.67 5.13 -2.06
C LYS A 3 -24.17 4.90 -1.82
N TRP A 4 -23.78 3.86 -1.08
CA TRP A 4 -22.38 3.66 -0.67
C TRP A 4 -21.80 2.28 -1.00
N ALA A 5 -22.61 1.31 -1.43
CA ALA A 5 -22.14 -0.06 -1.69
C ALA A 5 -21.20 -0.19 -2.90
N GLY A 6 -21.17 0.80 -3.80
CA GLY A 6 -20.38 0.74 -5.04
C GLY A 6 -19.02 1.44 -5.00
N LYS A 7 -18.69 2.21 -3.96
CA LYS A 7 -17.46 3.03 -3.93
C LYS A 7 -16.27 2.38 -3.22
N PHE A 8 -16.50 1.32 -2.45
CA PHE A 8 -15.45 0.63 -1.66
C PHE A 8 -15.15 -0.79 -2.14
N ALA A 9 -15.84 -1.27 -3.18
CA ALA A 9 -15.39 -2.47 -3.87
C ALA A 9 -14.17 -2.05 -4.69
N GLY A 10 -12.98 -2.13 -4.08
CA GLY A 10 -11.72 -2.05 -4.81
C GLY A 10 -11.73 -3.06 -5.96
N ASP A 11 -10.98 -2.76 -7.01
CA ASP A 11 -10.84 -3.67 -8.14
C ASP A 11 -10.37 -5.05 -7.62
N PRO A 12 -11.10 -6.15 -7.91
CA PRO A 12 -10.67 -7.50 -7.56
C PRO A 12 -9.23 -7.83 -7.97
N SER A 13 -8.72 -7.19 -9.03
CA SER A 13 -7.34 -7.35 -9.50
C SER A 13 -6.29 -6.79 -8.54
N GLN A 14 -6.67 -5.88 -7.63
CA GLN A 14 -5.78 -5.31 -6.61
C GLN A 14 -5.66 -6.20 -5.37
N TYR A 15 -6.37 -7.33 -5.30
CA TYR A 15 -6.33 -8.23 -4.15
C TYR A 15 -5.31 -9.34 -4.37
N TRP A 16 -4.19 -9.25 -3.65
CA TRP A 16 -3.21 -10.34 -3.63
C TRP A 16 -3.45 -11.25 -2.42
N TYR A 17 -3.88 -12.48 -2.70
CA TYR A 17 -3.89 -13.58 -1.76
C TYR A 17 -2.98 -14.68 -2.31
N PRO A 18 -1.94 -15.12 -1.57
CA PRO A 18 -1.02 -16.12 -2.09
C PRO A 18 -1.75 -17.42 -2.42
N ASN A 19 -1.55 -17.89 -3.65
CA ASN A 19 -2.15 -19.11 -4.22
C ASN A 19 -3.68 -19.10 -4.38
N VAL A 20 -4.33 -17.93 -4.36
CA VAL A 20 -5.78 -17.82 -4.58
C VAL A 20 -6.07 -16.93 -5.79
N ASP A 21 -6.71 -17.50 -6.80
CA ASP A 21 -7.29 -16.75 -7.92
C ASP A 21 -8.66 -16.20 -7.51
N VAL A 22 -8.68 -14.96 -7.01
CA VAL A 22 -9.88 -14.27 -6.53
C VAL A 22 -10.98 -14.12 -7.57
N SER A 23 -10.63 -14.15 -8.86
CA SER A 23 -11.61 -14.04 -9.96
C SER A 23 -12.59 -15.22 -9.99
N LYS A 24 -12.22 -16.36 -9.40
CA LYS A 24 -13.06 -17.56 -9.28
C LYS A 24 -14.11 -17.49 -8.18
N TYR A 25 -14.10 -16.45 -7.33
CA TYR A 25 -14.98 -16.33 -6.16
C TYR A 25 -15.83 -15.04 -6.15
N PRO A 26 -16.54 -14.68 -7.24
CA PRO A 26 -17.27 -13.41 -7.34
C PRO A 26 -18.40 -13.28 -6.31
N ALA A 27 -19.00 -14.39 -5.89
CA ALA A 27 -20.04 -14.39 -4.85
C ALA A 27 -19.47 -14.08 -3.46
N ALA A 28 -18.23 -14.48 -3.18
CA ALA A 28 -17.55 -14.17 -1.92
C ALA A 28 -17.13 -12.69 -1.91
N GLU A 29 -16.54 -12.20 -2.99
CA GLU A 29 -16.19 -10.78 -3.15
C GLU A 29 -17.42 -9.87 -2.95
N LYS A 30 -18.55 -10.21 -3.59
CA LYS A 30 -19.80 -9.44 -3.43
C LYS A 30 -20.31 -9.44 -1.99
N LYS A 31 -20.15 -10.53 -1.24
CA LYS A 31 -20.65 -10.65 0.15
C LYS A 31 -19.69 -10.04 1.18
N CYS A 32 -18.39 -10.08 0.92
CA CYS A 32 -17.35 -9.81 1.91
C CYS A 32 -16.53 -8.55 1.64
N GLY A 33 -16.43 -8.09 0.38
CA GLY A 33 -15.57 -6.96 0.01
C GLY A 33 -15.87 -5.69 0.82
N GLY A 34 -17.15 -5.37 0.99
CA GLY A 34 -17.59 -4.21 1.79
C GLY A 34 -17.42 -4.35 3.31
N LYS A 35 -16.95 -5.51 3.82
CA LYS A 35 -16.65 -5.71 5.25
C LYS A 35 -15.16 -5.55 5.57
N ARG A 36 -14.32 -5.32 4.56
CA ARG A 36 -12.89 -5.14 4.78
C ARG A 36 -12.64 -3.81 5.51
N PRO A 37 -11.59 -3.75 6.34
CA PRO A 37 -11.12 -2.46 6.84
C PRO A 37 -10.89 -1.52 5.65
N LEU A 38 -11.35 -0.28 5.79
CA LEU A 38 -10.96 0.75 4.84
C LEU A 38 -9.44 0.90 4.88
N PRO A 39 -8.77 1.09 3.72
CA PRO A 39 -7.37 1.47 3.73
C PRO A 39 -7.22 2.78 4.51
N PRO A 40 -6.09 2.99 5.21
CA PRO A 40 -5.82 4.26 5.88
C PRO A 40 -5.94 5.42 4.88
N PRO A 41 -6.71 6.48 5.19
CA PRO A 41 -6.92 7.59 4.25
C PRO A 41 -5.63 8.34 3.89
N GLU A 42 -4.60 8.24 4.74
CA GLU A 42 -3.26 8.80 4.51
C GLU A 42 -2.54 8.07 3.36
N LEU A 43 -2.90 6.82 3.08
CA LEU A 43 -2.29 6.04 2.00
C LEU A 43 -3.08 6.08 0.68
N ASP A 44 -4.19 6.83 0.62
CA ASP A 44 -4.99 6.98 -0.60
C ASP A 44 -4.76 8.37 -1.24
N PRO A 45 -4.15 8.45 -2.44
CA PRO A 45 -3.90 9.71 -3.14
C PRO A 45 -5.18 10.50 -3.49
N LYS A 46 -6.36 9.86 -3.44
CA LYS A 46 -7.64 10.54 -3.67
C LYS A 46 -8.12 11.32 -2.44
N THR A 47 -7.65 10.94 -1.25
CA THR A 47 -8.06 11.56 0.02
C THR A 47 -6.92 12.29 0.72
N ASN A 48 -5.68 11.98 0.38
CA ASN A 48 -4.49 12.65 0.90
C ASN A 48 -3.86 13.58 -0.15
N PRO A 49 -3.98 14.91 -0.01
CA PRO A 49 -3.38 15.87 -0.94
C PRO A 49 -1.85 15.86 -0.92
N ASP A 50 -1.23 15.39 0.16
CA ASP A 50 0.23 15.37 0.36
C ASP A 50 0.85 14.01 0.01
N TYR A 51 0.06 13.08 -0.53
CA TYR A 51 0.45 11.70 -0.77
C TYR A 51 1.76 11.55 -1.52
N MET A 52 1.96 12.32 -2.60
CA MET A 52 3.17 12.18 -3.43
C MET A 52 4.43 12.69 -2.73
N ASP A 53 4.31 13.68 -1.85
CA ASP A 53 5.44 14.20 -1.09
C ASP A 53 5.81 13.25 0.05
N GLN A 54 4.82 12.70 0.75
CA GLN A 54 5.01 11.65 1.75
C GLN A 54 5.56 10.36 1.13
N PHE A 55 5.07 9.98 -0.06
CA PHE A 55 5.62 8.85 -0.81
C PHE A 55 7.11 9.06 -1.13
N ARG A 56 7.51 10.25 -1.60
CA ARG A 56 8.93 10.57 -1.83
C ARG A 56 9.74 10.48 -0.53
N ALA A 57 9.22 11.01 0.57
CA ALA A 57 9.85 10.91 1.88
C ALA A 57 10.03 9.44 2.34
N GLN A 58 9.04 8.58 2.07
CA GLN A 58 9.17 7.14 2.31
C GLN A 58 10.31 6.55 1.49
N ILE A 59 10.40 6.82 0.19
CA ILE A 59 11.47 6.31 -0.69
C ILE A 59 12.86 6.78 -0.21
N GLU A 60 12.97 8.01 0.24
CA GLU A 60 14.22 8.54 0.82
C GLU A 60 14.59 7.81 2.12
N CYS A 61 13.63 7.59 3.01
CA CYS A 61 13.84 6.82 4.24
C CYS A 61 14.30 5.38 3.93
N LEU A 62 13.63 4.68 3.01
CA LEU A 62 14.00 3.31 2.62
C LEU A 62 15.45 3.24 2.14
N ASN A 63 15.83 4.15 1.24
CA ASN A 63 17.17 4.22 0.69
C ASN A 63 18.24 4.56 1.75
N ARG A 64 17.90 5.42 2.72
CA ARG A 64 18.75 5.79 3.86
C ARG A 64 18.97 4.60 4.82
N GLU A 65 17.94 3.81 5.07
CA GLU A 65 18.00 2.62 5.95
C GLU A 65 18.62 1.39 5.26
N GLY A 66 18.98 1.50 3.98
CA GLY A 66 19.70 0.46 3.23
C GLY A 66 18.84 -0.37 2.29
N LEU A 67 17.52 -0.15 2.26
CA LEU A 67 16.62 -0.77 1.28
C LEU A 67 16.66 0.05 -0.02
N LYS A 68 17.45 -0.41 -0.99
CA LYS A 68 17.67 0.33 -2.25
C LYS A 68 16.50 0.17 -3.20
N VAL A 69 15.75 1.24 -3.41
CA VAL A 69 14.49 1.21 -4.18
C VAL A 69 14.32 2.43 -5.09
N ASP A 70 13.57 2.24 -6.17
CA ASP A 70 13.06 3.26 -7.07
C ASP A 70 11.54 3.36 -6.96
N GLY A 71 11.04 4.53 -6.56
CA GLY A 71 9.61 4.82 -6.56
C GLY A 71 9.02 4.85 -7.95
N LEU A 72 7.81 4.31 -8.12
CA LEU A 72 7.04 4.45 -9.35
C LEU A 72 6.57 5.91 -9.50
N PRO A 73 6.55 6.47 -10.73
CA PRO A 73 6.20 7.88 -10.94
C PRO A 73 4.80 8.28 -10.47
N ASP A 74 3.87 7.32 -10.45
CA ASP A 74 2.48 7.51 -10.02
C ASP A 74 2.27 7.25 -8.53
N GLY A 75 3.33 6.94 -7.78
CA GLY A 75 3.27 6.64 -6.36
C GLY A 75 2.64 5.29 -6.01
N SER A 76 2.27 4.47 -7.00
CA SER A 76 1.57 3.19 -6.76
C SER A 76 2.42 2.11 -6.05
N GLY A 77 3.73 2.34 -5.92
CA GLY A 77 4.67 1.43 -5.29
C GLY A 77 6.10 1.76 -5.68
N TRP A 78 7.02 0.82 -5.43
CA TRP A 78 8.43 0.95 -5.76
C TRP A 78 9.03 -0.39 -6.20
N ASN A 79 10.15 -0.35 -6.90
CA ASN A 79 10.93 -1.53 -7.29
C ASN A 79 12.29 -1.52 -6.61
N TYR A 80 12.89 -2.71 -6.45
CA TYR A 80 14.27 -2.82 -5.98
C TYR A 80 15.24 -2.23 -7.01
N ARG A 81 16.17 -1.38 -6.54
CA ARG A 81 17.29 -0.86 -7.31
C ARG A 81 18.52 -1.76 -7.17
N GLY A 82 18.33 -3.07 -7.34
CA GLY A 82 19.37 -4.11 -7.18
C GLY A 82 19.25 -4.92 -5.89
N GLU A 83 20.32 -5.62 -5.51
CA GLU A 83 20.34 -6.47 -4.32
C GLU A 83 20.34 -5.63 -3.03
N SER A 84 19.46 -6.00 -2.09
CA SER A 84 19.44 -5.44 -0.74
C SER A 84 20.35 -6.25 0.17
N SER A 85 21.17 -5.57 0.97
CA SER A 85 21.99 -6.22 2.01
C SER A 85 21.18 -6.62 3.25
N LEU A 86 19.89 -6.26 3.31
CA LEU A 86 19.01 -6.54 4.44
C LEU A 86 18.36 -7.92 4.30
N SER A 87 18.25 -8.65 5.40
CA SER A 87 17.41 -9.85 5.47
C SER A 87 15.92 -9.48 5.27
N ALA A 88 15.10 -10.44 4.86
CA ALA A 88 13.66 -10.19 4.64
C ALA A 88 12.94 -9.62 5.88
N ALA A 89 13.35 -10.03 7.09
CA ALA A 89 12.80 -9.50 8.33
C ALA A 89 13.20 -8.03 8.57
N GLU A 90 14.42 -7.66 8.23
CA GLU A 90 14.89 -6.28 8.31
C GLU A 90 14.21 -5.39 7.27
N GLN A 91 13.99 -5.90 6.06
CA GLN A 91 13.25 -5.20 5.02
C GLN A 91 11.84 -4.86 5.49
N ALA A 92 11.09 -5.84 6.00
CA ALA A 92 9.73 -5.61 6.53
C ALA A 92 9.71 -4.61 7.69
N ARG A 93 10.71 -4.65 8.58
CA ARG A 93 10.84 -3.70 9.69
C ARG A 93 11.12 -2.28 9.17
N VAL A 94 12.03 -2.13 8.21
CA VAL A 94 12.38 -0.84 7.59
C VAL A 94 11.20 -0.26 6.83
N GLU A 95 10.48 -1.06 6.05
CA GLU A 95 9.27 -0.64 5.34
C GLU A 95 8.20 -0.11 6.30
N GLY A 96 7.94 -0.84 7.38
CA GLY A 96 6.99 -0.41 8.41
C GLY A 96 7.41 0.91 9.07
N LYS A 97 8.68 1.02 9.48
CA LYS A 97 9.24 2.24 10.08
C LYS A 97 9.10 3.44 9.13
N CYS A 98 9.58 3.31 7.89
CA CYS A 98 9.59 4.41 6.93
C CYS A 98 8.18 4.81 6.49
N ARG A 99 7.23 3.86 6.44
CA ARG A 99 5.82 4.18 6.18
C ARG A 99 5.22 5.00 7.33
N MET A 100 5.48 4.60 8.58
CA MET A 100 4.99 5.37 9.74
C MET A 100 5.63 6.75 9.81
N GLU A 101 6.93 6.88 9.52
CA GLU A 101 7.62 8.17 9.48
C GLU A 101 7.03 9.12 8.43
N ALA A 102 6.67 8.59 7.25
CA ALA A 102 6.15 9.40 6.15
C ALA A 102 4.64 9.71 6.25
N PHE A 103 3.83 8.77 6.75
CA PHE A 103 2.37 8.83 6.69
C PHE A 103 1.67 8.82 8.06
N GLY A 104 2.42 8.66 9.16
CA GLY A 104 1.84 8.42 10.49
C GLY A 104 1.15 9.62 11.15
N GLY A 105 1.31 10.83 10.62
CA GLY A 105 0.85 12.06 11.27
C GLY A 105 1.65 12.42 12.53
N ASP A 106 1.56 13.67 12.96
CA ASP A 106 1.97 14.10 14.30
C ASP A 106 0.70 14.14 15.16
N ASP A 107 0.55 13.19 16.10
CA ASP A 107 -0.50 13.21 17.14
C ASP A 107 -0.23 14.28 18.21
#